data_AF-A0A3D6CP76-F1
#
_entry.id   AF-A0A3D6CP76-F1
#
_cell.length_a   1.000
_cell.length_b   1.000
_cell.length_c   1.000
_cell.angle_alpha   90.00
_cell.angle_beta   90.00
_cell.angle_gamma   90.00
#
_symmetry.space_group_name_H-M   'P 1'
#
loop_
_entity.id
_entity.type
_entity.pdbx_description
1 polymer ?
#
loop_
_entity_poly.entity_id
_entity_poly.type
_entity_poly.pdbx_seq_one_letter_code
_entity_poly.pdbx_strand_id
1 'polypeptide(L)'
;FPRLAVYNNVEGWQNMQFWGRSEFALEFGDYEVAITVPADHIMEATGTLQNEKEVLTKTQRKRYEKARNTFDNPVLIVTQEEAEIAEKGKSTGTKTWKFKADRVRDFAFATSRKYIWDAMAVNVNGKTVMATSMYPKEGNPLWEEHSTRAVATTLIEYSKLTFDYPYIKAVSVHSERQGMEYPMICFNFGRPNADGSYSDRTKKGMLGVIIHEVGHNFFPMIVNSDERQWTWMDEGLNSFVEILAELVYDPELFATNPTKEITRYMAGDQSNLSPIMSQGDYVKQFGPNAYTKPAAGLYMLRQTIMGPELFDYAFRTYAKRWMFKHPTPEDFFRSMQDASGMDLDWFFRGWFYTTDVTDIGIKEVKLLYLTDKPNEKMRTLKEKYKRYFNSLGDLVYITDNKEDANPNAMDAYADGKEVPAYIYAVEFEKPGGLVMPIIVELTYADGTSMRETYPAQIWMRNDTSVKRVFASAKEVVSIVVDPDFETADVDTSNNNWPRKASTKFDTFKKKMKN
;
A
#
# COMPACT_ATOMS: atom_id res chain seq x y z
N PHE A 1 -27.37 20.30 -2.07
CA PHE A 1 -27.46 21.28 -0.97
C PHE A 1 -26.17 22.13 -0.99
N PRO A 2 -26.14 23.35 -0.43
CA PRO A 2 -24.93 24.18 -0.46
C PRO A 2 -23.81 23.55 0.37
N ARG A 3 -22.57 23.62 -0.13
CA ARG A 3 -21.35 23.17 0.56
C ARG A 3 -20.48 24.40 0.89
N LEU A 4 -19.91 24.46 2.09
CA LEU A 4 -18.97 25.52 2.46
C LEU A 4 -17.62 25.22 1.79
N ALA A 5 -16.97 26.24 1.21
CA ALA A 5 -15.59 26.11 0.77
C ALA A 5 -14.67 26.00 1.99
N VAL A 6 -13.68 25.10 1.94
CA VAL A 6 -12.67 24.96 2.99
C VAL A 6 -11.79 26.20 3.04
N TYR A 7 -11.47 26.67 4.25
CA TYR A 7 -10.40 27.63 4.47
C TYR A 7 -9.34 27.00 5.37
N ASN A 8 -8.17 26.69 4.79
CA ASN A 8 -7.05 26.14 5.56
C ASN A 8 -5.94 27.19 5.74
N ASN A 9 -5.09 27.01 6.75
CA ASN A 9 -4.01 27.94 7.12
C ASN A 9 -2.75 27.84 6.24
N VAL A 10 -2.75 26.94 5.24
CA VAL A 10 -1.59 26.68 4.35
C VAL A 10 -1.80 27.32 2.98
N GLU A 11 -2.97 27.09 2.39
CA GLU A 11 -3.36 27.45 1.02
C GLU A 11 -4.48 28.51 0.99
N GLY A 12 -5.17 28.73 2.11
CA GLY A 12 -6.29 29.66 2.20
C GLY A 12 -7.61 29.05 1.74
N TRP A 13 -8.38 29.80 0.92
CA TRP A 13 -9.69 29.36 0.42
C TRP A 13 -9.56 28.33 -0.70
N GLN A 14 -10.18 27.16 -0.52
CA GLN A 14 -10.29 26.12 -1.54
C GLN A 14 -11.52 26.35 -2.41
N ASN A 15 -11.36 27.11 -3.49
CA ASN A 15 -12.45 27.56 -4.36
C ASN A 15 -12.35 27.05 -5.81
N MET A 16 -11.52 26.04 -6.07
CA MET A 16 -11.40 25.43 -7.39
C MET A 16 -12.77 24.91 -7.88
N GLN A 17 -12.96 24.83 -9.20
CA GLN A 17 -14.15 24.19 -9.78
C GLN A 17 -13.89 22.69 -9.96
N PHE A 18 -14.96 21.89 -9.91
CA PHE A 18 -14.85 20.46 -10.21
C PHE A 18 -14.74 20.26 -11.73
N TRP A 19 -13.61 19.70 -12.19
CA TRP A 19 -13.36 19.44 -13.61
C TRP A 19 -13.58 17.98 -14.01
N GLY A 20 -14.03 17.12 -13.09
CA GLY A 20 -14.39 15.72 -13.36
C GLY A 20 -13.38 14.68 -12.91
N ARG A 21 -12.21 15.07 -12.40
CA ARG A 21 -11.13 14.14 -12.03
C ARG A 21 -10.73 14.23 -10.56
N SER A 22 -10.30 15.40 -10.11
CA SER A 22 -9.97 15.58 -8.69
C SER A 22 -11.24 15.95 -7.93
N GLU A 23 -11.54 15.16 -6.90
CA GLU A 23 -12.78 15.13 -6.12
C GLU A 23 -13.03 16.45 -5.35
N PHE A 24 -13.17 16.41 -4.02
CA PHE A 24 -13.63 17.55 -3.23
C PHE A 24 -12.73 17.83 -2.03
N ALA A 25 -12.51 19.10 -1.71
CA ALA A 25 -11.99 19.51 -0.42
C ALA A 25 -13.16 20.09 0.37
N LEU A 26 -13.60 19.40 1.43
CA LEU A 26 -14.84 19.71 2.15
C LEU A 26 -14.62 19.91 3.65
N GLU A 27 -15.42 20.80 4.25
CA GLU A 27 -15.47 20.96 5.71
C GLU A 27 -16.31 19.87 6.36
N PHE A 28 -16.04 19.60 7.65
CA PHE A 28 -16.92 18.77 8.46
C PHE A 28 -18.19 19.53 8.85
N GLY A 29 -19.33 18.84 8.78
CA GLY A 29 -20.62 19.36 9.20
C GLY A 29 -21.48 18.32 9.92
N ASP A 30 -22.47 18.84 10.64
CA ASP A 30 -23.55 18.05 11.24
C ASP A 30 -24.79 18.18 10.37
N TYR A 31 -25.48 17.06 10.13
CA TYR A 31 -26.59 16.95 9.19
C TYR A 31 -27.80 16.33 9.88
N GLU A 32 -28.94 17.00 9.74
CA GLU A 32 -30.27 16.43 10.00
C GLU A 32 -31.06 16.42 8.70
N VAL A 33 -31.33 15.23 8.17
CA VAL A 33 -31.86 15.05 6.81
C VAL A 33 -33.14 14.23 6.86
N ALA A 34 -34.21 14.78 6.28
CA ALA A 34 -35.47 14.09 6.08
C ALA A 34 -35.73 13.89 4.58
N ILE A 35 -35.83 12.64 4.13
CA ILE A 35 -36.04 12.30 2.71
C ILE A 35 -37.35 11.52 2.57
N THR A 36 -38.27 12.05 1.77
CA THR A 36 -39.55 11.43 1.46
C THR A 36 -39.44 10.64 0.16
N VAL A 37 -39.72 9.34 0.24
CA VAL A 37 -39.63 8.38 -0.88
C VAL A 37 -40.95 7.60 -1.01
N PRO A 38 -41.20 6.89 -2.13
CA PRO A 38 -42.33 5.98 -2.24
C PRO A 38 -42.37 4.96 -1.08
N ALA A 39 -43.56 4.61 -0.59
CA ALA A 39 -43.71 3.81 0.63
C ALA A 39 -43.19 2.37 0.51
N ASP A 40 -42.99 1.88 -0.72
CA ASP A 40 -42.39 0.58 -1.06
C ASP A 40 -40.86 0.60 -1.14
N HIS A 41 -40.21 1.75 -1.02
CA HIS A 41 -38.76 1.83 -1.04
C HIS A 41 -38.12 1.44 0.30
N ILE A 42 -36.95 0.83 0.24
CA ILE A 42 -36.00 0.74 1.35
C ILE A 42 -34.90 1.77 1.10
N MET A 43 -34.33 2.33 2.16
CA MET A 43 -33.34 3.39 2.07
C MET A 43 -32.26 3.21 3.13
N GLU A 44 -31.03 3.49 2.72
CA GLU A 44 -29.91 3.76 3.62
C GLU A 44 -29.21 5.06 3.22
N ALA A 45 -28.48 5.64 4.17
CA ALA A 45 -27.80 6.92 3.99
C ALA A 45 -26.65 7.10 4.98
N THR A 46 -25.83 8.12 4.73
CA THR A 46 -24.92 8.70 5.73
C THR A 46 -25.68 8.99 7.04
N GLY A 47 -25.09 8.61 8.18
CA GLY A 47 -25.65 8.88 9.51
C GLY A 47 -26.56 7.79 10.08
N THR A 48 -27.16 8.06 11.24
CA THR A 48 -27.99 7.14 12.00
C THR A 48 -29.47 7.35 11.66
N LEU A 49 -30.19 6.27 11.37
CA LEU A 49 -31.65 6.30 11.17
C LEU A 49 -32.37 6.61 12.49
N GLN A 50 -33.21 7.65 12.50
CA GLN A 50 -33.86 8.16 13.70
C GLN A 50 -35.28 7.61 13.91
N ASN A 51 -35.94 7.13 12.87
CA ASN A 51 -37.38 6.80 12.91
C ASN A 51 -37.71 5.38 12.41
N GLU A 52 -36.92 4.37 12.81
CA GLU A 52 -37.11 2.96 12.44
C GLU A 52 -38.55 2.45 12.61
N LYS A 53 -39.24 2.84 13.69
CA LYS A 53 -40.61 2.41 13.98
C LYS A 53 -41.63 2.90 12.94
N GLU A 54 -41.34 4.00 12.25
CA GLU A 54 -42.21 4.62 11.25
C GLU A 54 -41.97 4.03 9.85
N VAL A 55 -40.72 3.67 9.53
CA VAL A 55 -40.32 3.28 8.16
C VAL A 55 -40.11 1.79 7.94
N LEU A 56 -39.91 1.02 9.02
CA LEU A 56 -39.68 -0.42 8.98
C LEU A 56 -40.86 -1.22 9.57
N THR A 57 -41.15 -2.36 8.95
CA THR A 57 -42.14 -3.33 9.48
C THR A 57 -41.66 -3.94 10.80
N LYS A 58 -42.57 -4.53 11.58
CA LYS A 58 -42.22 -5.26 12.82
C LYS A 58 -41.22 -6.39 12.55
N THR A 59 -41.37 -7.11 11.42
CA THR A 59 -40.48 -8.21 11.02
C THR A 59 -39.08 -7.70 10.69
N GLN A 60 -38.97 -6.64 9.88
CA GLN A 60 -37.69 -6.02 9.53
C GLN A 60 -36.98 -5.50 10.80
N ARG A 61 -37.69 -4.83 11.72
CA ARG A 61 -37.09 -4.40 12.99
C ARG A 61 -36.58 -5.55 13.83
N LYS A 62 -37.31 -6.67 13.92
CA LYS A 62 -36.84 -7.86 14.64
C LYS A 62 -35.57 -8.45 14.03
N ARG A 63 -35.48 -8.49 12.69
CA ARG A 63 -34.26 -8.92 11.98
C ARG A 63 -33.10 -7.94 12.19
N TYR A 64 -33.38 -6.63 12.19
CA TYR A 64 -32.35 -5.63 12.42
C TYR A 64 -31.80 -5.66 13.85
N GLU A 65 -32.66 -5.83 14.86
CA GLU A 65 -32.24 -6.10 16.23
C GLU A 65 -31.39 -7.38 16.35
N LYS A 66 -31.71 -8.43 15.59
CA LYS A 66 -30.87 -9.62 15.51
C LYS A 66 -29.50 -9.30 14.88
N ALA A 67 -29.47 -8.54 13.78
CA ALA A 67 -28.24 -8.13 13.11
C ALA A 67 -27.29 -7.36 14.05
N ARG A 68 -27.83 -6.46 14.89
CA ARG A 68 -27.09 -5.71 15.92
C ARG A 68 -26.35 -6.57 16.93
N ASN A 69 -26.71 -7.84 17.04
CA ASN A 69 -26.14 -8.81 17.98
C ASN A 69 -25.50 -10.03 17.30
N THR A 70 -25.37 -10.01 15.96
CA THR A 70 -24.80 -11.12 15.18
C THR A 70 -23.46 -10.66 14.60
N PHE A 71 -22.36 -11.27 15.04
CA PHE A 71 -20.99 -10.85 14.70
C PHE A 71 -20.28 -11.79 13.72
N ASP A 72 -20.86 -12.94 13.46
CA ASP A 72 -20.29 -14.02 12.68
C ASP A 72 -20.81 -14.05 11.24
N ASN A 73 -22.06 -13.61 11.01
CA ASN A 73 -22.69 -13.66 9.68
C ASN A 73 -23.72 -12.53 9.46
N PRO A 74 -23.92 -12.08 8.21
CA PRO A 74 -25.00 -11.16 7.85
C PRO A 74 -26.38 -11.73 8.14
N VAL A 75 -27.28 -10.86 8.57
CA VAL A 75 -28.71 -11.12 8.75
C VAL A 75 -29.48 -10.32 7.70
N LEU A 76 -30.22 -11.02 6.84
CA LEU A 76 -31.16 -10.40 5.91
C LEU A 76 -32.26 -9.68 6.71
N ILE A 77 -32.34 -8.36 6.56
CA ILE A 77 -33.38 -7.49 7.11
C ILE A 77 -34.55 -7.43 6.14
N VAL A 78 -34.25 -7.19 4.86
CA VAL A 78 -35.20 -7.26 3.73
C VAL A 78 -34.77 -8.41 2.85
N THR A 79 -35.64 -9.40 2.65
CA THR A 79 -35.30 -10.60 1.86
C THR A 79 -35.47 -10.36 0.36
N GLN A 80 -34.88 -11.23 -0.46
CA GLN A 80 -35.09 -11.19 -1.91
C GLN A 80 -36.56 -11.35 -2.28
N GLU A 81 -37.31 -12.24 -1.61
CA GLU A 81 -38.74 -12.40 -1.89
C GLU A 81 -39.53 -11.12 -1.59
N GLU A 82 -39.20 -10.41 -0.50
CA GLU A 82 -39.81 -9.13 -0.16
C GLU A 82 -39.49 -8.07 -1.23
N ALA A 83 -38.24 -7.99 -1.69
CA ALA A 83 -37.82 -7.07 -2.75
C ALA A 83 -38.48 -7.40 -4.11
N GLU A 84 -38.63 -8.68 -4.45
CA GLU A 84 -39.30 -9.13 -5.68
C GLU A 84 -40.82 -8.89 -5.67
N ILE A 85 -41.44 -8.95 -4.49
CA ILE A 85 -42.84 -8.53 -4.33
C ILE A 85 -42.97 -7.02 -4.51
N ALA A 86 -42.08 -6.24 -3.88
CA ALA A 86 -42.10 -4.79 -3.97
C ALA A 86 -41.82 -4.29 -5.40
N GLU A 87 -40.89 -4.90 -6.14
CA GLU A 87 -40.53 -4.45 -7.49
C GLU A 87 -41.64 -4.60 -8.54
N LYS A 88 -42.58 -5.53 -8.33
CA LYS A 88 -43.73 -5.74 -9.23
C LYS A 88 -44.73 -4.59 -9.14
N GLY A 89 -44.76 -3.88 -8.03
CA GLY A 89 -45.64 -2.74 -7.78
C GLY A 89 -44.93 -1.39 -7.91
N LYS A 90 -45.74 -0.32 -7.88
CA LYS A 90 -45.28 1.04 -7.62
C LYS A 90 -46.24 1.66 -6.63
N SER A 91 -45.79 1.88 -5.40
CA SER A 91 -46.64 2.51 -4.39
C SER A 91 -47.02 3.94 -4.78
N THR A 92 -48.28 4.31 -4.57
CA THR A 92 -48.75 5.71 -4.65
C THR A 92 -48.60 6.44 -3.33
N GLY A 93 -48.34 5.72 -2.23
CA GLY A 93 -48.06 6.30 -0.91
C GLY A 93 -46.58 6.68 -0.77
N THR A 94 -46.27 7.47 0.27
CA THR A 94 -44.91 7.89 0.60
C THR A 94 -44.58 7.60 2.05
N LYS A 95 -43.28 7.58 2.38
CA LYS A 95 -42.77 7.58 3.76
C LYS A 95 -41.50 8.42 3.85
N THR A 96 -41.27 9.03 5.01
CA THR A 96 -40.13 9.91 5.25
C THR A 96 -39.12 9.23 6.16
N TRP A 97 -37.90 9.08 5.67
CA TRP A 97 -36.75 8.59 6.45
C TRP A 97 -35.99 9.77 7.03
N LYS A 98 -35.62 9.69 8.30
CA LYS A 98 -34.91 10.75 9.02
C LYS A 98 -33.54 10.23 9.45
N PHE A 99 -32.48 10.87 8.99
CA PHE A 99 -31.10 10.54 9.34
C PHE A 99 -30.44 11.71 10.06
N LYS A 100 -29.55 11.36 11.00
CA LYS A 100 -28.66 12.31 11.68
C LYS A 100 -27.22 11.87 11.53
N ALA A 101 -26.34 12.74 11.05
CA ALA A 101 -24.91 12.50 10.95
C ALA A 101 -24.14 13.63 11.63
N ASP A 102 -23.17 13.28 12.45
CA ASP A 102 -22.32 14.26 13.15
C ASP A 102 -20.89 14.19 12.58
N ARG A 103 -20.29 15.35 12.34
CA ARG A 103 -18.90 15.52 11.88
C ARG A 103 -18.56 14.71 10.62
N VAL A 104 -19.39 14.82 9.60
CA VAL A 104 -19.15 14.21 8.27
C VAL A 104 -18.89 15.29 7.23
N ARG A 105 -18.08 14.99 6.21
CA ARG A 105 -17.72 15.98 5.18
C ARG A 105 -18.72 16.12 4.03
N ASP A 106 -19.59 15.11 3.85
CA ASP A 106 -20.66 15.13 2.86
C ASP A 106 -21.79 14.17 3.30
N PHE A 107 -22.89 14.15 2.55
CA PHE A 107 -24.06 13.32 2.81
C PHE A 107 -24.54 12.66 1.53
N ALA A 108 -24.66 11.33 1.53
CA ALA A 108 -25.26 10.56 0.44
C ALA A 108 -26.35 9.61 0.93
N PHE A 109 -27.19 9.17 0.00
CA PHE A 109 -28.27 8.24 0.26
C PHE A 109 -28.56 7.35 -0.96
N ALA A 110 -29.13 6.19 -0.70
CA ALA A 110 -29.59 5.26 -1.72
C ALA A 110 -30.99 4.77 -1.38
N THR A 111 -31.90 4.74 -2.35
CA THR A 111 -33.27 4.26 -2.14
C THR A 111 -33.82 3.50 -3.35
N SER A 112 -34.45 2.36 -3.10
CA SER A 112 -35.08 1.54 -4.13
C SER A 112 -36.09 0.58 -3.53
N ARG A 113 -37.14 0.25 -4.29
CA ARG A 113 -38.03 -0.89 -3.99
C ARG A 113 -37.40 -2.26 -4.25
N LYS A 114 -36.28 -2.28 -4.98
CA LYS A 114 -35.57 -3.52 -5.34
C LYS A 114 -34.52 -3.96 -4.34
N TYR A 115 -34.28 -3.19 -3.27
CA TYR A 115 -33.20 -3.51 -2.35
C TYR A 115 -33.55 -4.69 -1.44
N ILE A 116 -32.71 -5.71 -1.55
CA ILE A 116 -32.32 -6.62 -0.49
C ILE A 116 -31.43 -5.82 0.45
N TRP A 117 -31.60 -6.05 1.75
CA TRP A 117 -30.84 -5.37 2.81
C TRP A 117 -30.38 -6.42 3.81
N ASP A 118 -29.07 -6.57 3.98
CA ASP A 118 -28.45 -7.37 5.03
C ASP A 118 -27.51 -6.50 5.89
N ALA A 119 -27.28 -6.95 7.12
CA ALA A 119 -26.32 -6.31 8.02
C ALA A 119 -25.78 -7.30 9.05
N MET A 120 -24.60 -6.98 9.60
CA MET A 120 -24.04 -7.65 10.78
C MET A 120 -23.35 -6.65 11.71
N ALA A 121 -23.24 -7.03 12.97
CA ALA A 121 -22.45 -6.31 13.95
C ALA A 121 -20.96 -6.61 13.75
N VAL A 122 -20.12 -5.60 13.99
CA VAL A 122 -18.67 -5.66 13.93
C VAL A 122 -18.15 -5.11 15.25
N ASN A 123 -17.25 -5.86 15.90
CA ASN A 123 -16.61 -5.41 17.12
C ASN A 123 -15.30 -4.69 16.77
N VAL A 124 -15.30 -3.36 16.90
CA VAL A 124 -14.11 -2.53 16.77
C VAL A 124 -13.67 -2.12 18.18
N ASN A 125 -12.72 -2.84 18.75
CA ASN A 125 -12.12 -2.58 20.07
C ASN A 125 -13.15 -2.33 21.21
N GLY A 126 -14.19 -3.15 21.25
CA GLY A 126 -15.26 -3.10 22.27
C GLY A 126 -16.47 -2.25 21.86
N LYS A 127 -16.41 -1.55 20.73
CA LYS A 127 -17.53 -0.80 20.17
C LYS A 127 -18.19 -1.60 19.06
N THR A 128 -19.52 -1.72 19.12
CA THR A 128 -20.31 -2.30 18.05
C THR A 128 -20.55 -1.28 16.94
N VAL A 129 -20.14 -1.63 15.72
CA VAL A 129 -20.38 -0.91 14.47
C VAL A 129 -21.19 -1.83 13.55
N MET A 130 -22.10 -1.29 12.73
CA MET A 130 -22.85 -2.09 11.76
C MET A 130 -22.14 -2.10 10.39
N ALA A 131 -21.84 -3.29 9.88
CA ALA A 131 -21.58 -3.49 8.46
C ALA A 131 -22.91 -3.77 7.75
N THR A 132 -23.19 -3.05 6.68
CA THR A 132 -24.49 -3.09 5.99
C THR A 132 -24.28 -3.15 4.47
N SER A 133 -25.07 -3.95 3.76
CA SER A 133 -25.15 -3.89 2.31
C SER A 133 -26.57 -3.78 1.77
N MET A 134 -26.69 -3.07 0.63
CA MET A 134 -27.95 -2.81 -0.08
C MET A 134 -27.79 -3.16 -1.55
N TYR A 135 -28.50 -4.19 -2.01
CA TYR A 135 -28.33 -4.71 -3.37
C TYR A 135 -29.63 -5.28 -3.94
N PRO A 136 -29.82 -5.26 -5.26
CA PRO A 136 -30.95 -5.92 -5.89
C PRO A 136 -30.60 -7.39 -6.20
N LYS A 137 -31.60 -8.18 -6.61
CA LYS A 137 -31.42 -9.61 -6.93
C LYS A 137 -30.36 -9.89 -8.00
N GLU A 138 -30.09 -8.93 -8.88
CA GLU A 138 -29.03 -9.03 -9.90
C GLU A 138 -27.62 -9.03 -9.30
N GLY A 139 -27.46 -8.71 -8.02
CA GLY A 139 -26.20 -8.87 -7.28
C GLY A 139 -26.00 -10.29 -6.73
N ASN A 140 -27.05 -11.11 -6.66
CA ASN A 140 -26.98 -12.44 -6.06
C ASN A 140 -26.47 -13.52 -7.03
N PRO A 141 -25.72 -14.52 -6.52
CA PRO A 141 -25.39 -14.76 -5.10
C PRO A 141 -24.17 -13.96 -4.58
N LEU A 142 -23.39 -13.37 -5.49
CA LEU A 142 -22.11 -12.73 -5.18
C LEU A 142 -22.18 -11.70 -4.03
N TRP A 143 -23.20 -10.82 -4.02
CA TRP A 143 -23.35 -9.78 -3.01
C TRP A 143 -23.74 -10.33 -1.64
N GLU A 144 -24.73 -11.23 -1.58
CA GLU A 144 -25.17 -11.87 -0.33
C GLU A 144 -24.06 -12.69 0.34
N GLU A 145 -23.20 -13.32 -0.46
CA GLU A 145 -22.05 -14.07 0.04
C GLU A 145 -20.96 -13.17 0.60
N HIS A 146 -20.66 -12.04 -0.08
CA HIS A 146 -19.39 -11.35 0.14
C HIS A 146 -19.49 -9.91 0.65
N SER A 147 -20.50 -9.14 0.24
CA SER A 147 -20.49 -7.67 0.36
C SER A 147 -20.39 -7.21 1.82
N THR A 148 -21.32 -7.64 2.68
CA THR A 148 -21.34 -7.26 4.11
C THR A 148 -20.11 -7.76 4.86
N ARG A 149 -19.56 -8.93 4.46
CA ARG A 149 -18.32 -9.47 5.05
C ARG A 149 -17.09 -8.66 4.65
N ALA A 150 -17.05 -8.15 3.43
CA ALA A 150 -16.00 -7.25 2.97
C ALA A 150 -16.03 -5.94 3.77
N VAL A 151 -17.22 -5.33 3.93
CA VAL A 151 -17.41 -4.15 4.79
C VAL A 151 -16.92 -4.42 6.21
N ALA A 152 -17.29 -5.56 6.81
CA ALA A 152 -16.87 -5.93 8.15
C ALA A 152 -15.35 -6.10 8.28
N THR A 153 -14.72 -6.74 7.29
CA THR A 153 -13.26 -6.95 7.25
C THR A 153 -12.55 -5.61 7.14
N THR A 154 -13.00 -4.72 6.25
CA THR A 154 -12.43 -3.37 6.11
C THR A 154 -12.49 -2.60 7.42
N LEU A 155 -13.63 -2.58 8.11
CA LEU A 155 -13.79 -1.89 9.39
C LEU A 155 -12.79 -2.37 10.45
N ILE A 156 -12.50 -3.68 10.49
CA ILE A 156 -11.55 -4.28 11.43
C ILE A 156 -10.11 -3.95 11.02
N GLU A 157 -9.71 -4.28 9.79
CA GLU A 157 -8.32 -4.20 9.35
C GLU A 157 -7.83 -2.75 9.25
N TYR A 158 -8.67 -1.82 8.77
CA TYR A 158 -8.32 -0.40 8.76
C TYR A 158 -8.17 0.16 10.18
N SER A 159 -9.06 -0.21 11.11
CA SER A 159 -8.95 0.22 12.51
C SER A 159 -7.67 -0.31 13.18
N LYS A 160 -7.17 -1.49 12.78
CA LYS A 160 -5.87 -2.00 13.23
C LYS A 160 -4.69 -1.18 12.71
N LEU A 161 -4.78 -0.45 11.61
CA LEU A 161 -3.66 0.37 11.12
C LEU A 161 -3.81 1.85 11.42
N THR A 162 -5.01 2.30 11.77
CA THR A 162 -5.33 3.73 11.91
C THR A 162 -5.91 4.07 13.31
N PHE A 163 -7.20 4.35 13.41
CA PHE A 163 -7.94 4.59 14.64
C PHE A 163 -9.21 3.76 14.63
N ASP A 164 -9.83 3.59 15.79
CA ASP A 164 -11.11 2.88 15.87
C ASP A 164 -12.19 3.63 15.09
N TYR A 165 -12.88 2.93 14.20
CA TYR A 165 -13.93 3.51 13.38
C TYR A 165 -14.97 4.29 14.22
N PRO A 166 -15.06 5.63 14.04
CA PRO A 166 -15.82 6.49 14.96
C PRO A 166 -17.32 6.49 14.68
N TYR A 167 -17.75 6.11 13.49
CA TYR A 167 -19.16 6.09 13.14
C TYR A 167 -19.84 4.79 13.58
N ILE A 168 -21.17 4.76 13.48
CA ILE A 168 -22.02 3.65 13.95
C ILE A 168 -22.24 2.58 12.88
N LYS A 169 -21.99 2.90 11.60
CA LYS A 169 -22.16 1.97 10.49
C LYS A 169 -21.31 2.35 9.29
N ALA A 170 -21.06 1.37 8.42
CA ALA A 170 -20.64 1.57 7.04
C ALA A 170 -21.57 0.78 6.10
N VAL A 171 -21.95 1.39 4.98
CA VAL A 171 -22.96 0.89 4.05
C VAL A 171 -22.34 0.70 2.66
N SER A 172 -22.43 -0.50 2.10
CA SER A 172 -22.08 -0.79 0.70
C SER A 172 -23.35 -0.91 -0.13
N VAL A 173 -23.50 -0.04 -1.14
CA VAL A 173 -24.66 -0.04 -2.03
C VAL A 173 -24.23 -0.54 -3.40
N HIS A 174 -24.97 -1.48 -3.96
CA HIS A 174 -24.73 -1.95 -5.32
C HIS A 174 -25.11 -0.89 -6.36
N SER A 175 -24.15 -0.59 -7.23
CA SER A 175 -24.27 0.25 -8.42
C SER A 175 -23.94 -0.59 -9.67
N GLU A 176 -24.34 -0.15 -10.87
CA GLU A 176 -24.04 -0.95 -12.08
C GLU A 176 -22.56 -0.90 -12.47
N ARG A 177 -21.92 0.29 -12.43
CA ARG A 177 -20.59 0.53 -13.04
C ARG A 177 -19.78 1.63 -12.32
N GLN A 178 -19.87 1.74 -11.00
CA GLN A 178 -19.20 2.80 -10.26
C GLN A 178 -18.55 2.28 -8.97
N GLY A 179 -17.42 2.86 -8.60
CA GLY A 179 -16.88 2.95 -7.24
C GLY A 179 -16.98 4.42 -6.83
N MET A 180 -17.52 4.70 -5.65
CA MET A 180 -17.69 6.06 -5.15
C MET A 180 -18.01 6.06 -3.67
N GLU A 181 -17.29 6.90 -2.96
CA GLU A 181 -17.23 6.99 -1.52
C GLU A 181 -17.99 8.22 -1.00
N TYR A 182 -18.66 8.04 0.12
CA TYR A 182 -19.19 9.11 0.95
C TYR A 182 -19.07 8.68 2.42
N PRO A 183 -19.20 9.60 3.38
CA PRO A 183 -19.16 9.24 4.79
C PRO A 183 -20.23 8.18 5.12
N MET A 184 -19.79 7.05 5.68
CA MET A 184 -20.61 5.88 6.05
C MET A 184 -21.32 5.14 4.92
N ILE A 185 -21.22 5.56 3.66
CA ILE A 185 -21.95 4.94 2.54
C ILE A 185 -21.14 5.03 1.25
N CYS A 186 -21.03 3.92 0.52
CA CYS A 186 -20.37 3.86 -0.77
C CYS A 186 -21.21 3.12 -1.82
N PHE A 187 -20.84 3.29 -3.09
CA PHE A 187 -21.53 2.74 -4.24
C PHE A 187 -20.57 1.89 -5.08
N ASN A 188 -20.80 0.58 -5.13
CA ASN A 188 -19.84 -0.39 -5.65
C ASN A 188 -20.42 -1.20 -6.82
N PHE A 189 -19.61 -1.45 -7.84
CA PHE A 189 -19.97 -2.31 -8.95
C PHE A 189 -19.75 -3.79 -8.61
N GLY A 190 -20.24 -4.66 -9.50
CA GLY A 190 -19.92 -6.08 -9.50
C GLY A 190 -21.18 -6.91 -9.55
N ARG A 191 -21.36 -7.68 -10.62
CA ARG A 191 -22.51 -8.58 -10.77
C ARG A 191 -22.05 -9.95 -11.23
N PRO A 192 -22.67 -11.02 -10.73
CA PRO A 192 -22.56 -12.31 -11.37
C PRO A 192 -23.26 -12.31 -12.74
N ASN A 193 -23.09 -13.39 -13.48
CA ASN A 193 -23.89 -13.68 -14.67
C ASN A 193 -25.36 -13.87 -14.29
N ALA A 194 -26.25 -13.81 -15.29
CA ALA A 194 -27.69 -13.93 -15.08
C ALA A 194 -28.13 -15.28 -14.46
N ASP A 195 -27.30 -16.33 -14.59
CA ASP A 195 -27.50 -17.64 -13.97
C ASP A 195 -26.92 -17.76 -12.55
N GLY A 196 -26.34 -16.68 -12.02
CA GLY A 196 -25.70 -16.61 -10.71
C GLY A 196 -24.22 -17.03 -10.70
N SER A 197 -23.67 -17.54 -11.81
CA SER A 197 -22.25 -17.89 -11.89
C SER A 197 -21.35 -16.65 -11.94
N TYR A 198 -20.14 -16.72 -11.38
CA TYR A 198 -19.16 -15.64 -11.48
C TYR A 198 -17.73 -16.19 -11.48
N SER A 199 -16.79 -15.42 -12.03
CA SER A 199 -15.37 -15.75 -12.05
C SER A 199 -14.63 -15.14 -10.86
N ASP A 200 -13.46 -15.68 -10.52
CA ASP A 200 -12.55 -15.06 -9.53
C ASP A 200 -12.20 -13.62 -9.90
N ARG A 201 -12.10 -13.30 -11.20
CA ARG A 201 -11.88 -11.91 -11.64
C ARG A 201 -13.05 -11.00 -11.27
N THR A 202 -14.28 -11.48 -11.42
CA THR A 202 -15.50 -10.74 -11.05
C THR A 202 -15.56 -10.57 -9.54
N LYS A 203 -15.32 -11.65 -8.78
CA LYS A 203 -15.26 -11.64 -7.31
C LYS A 203 -14.20 -10.66 -6.81
N LYS A 204 -12.97 -10.78 -7.31
CA LYS A 204 -11.83 -9.90 -6.98
C LYS A 204 -12.15 -8.44 -7.26
N GLY A 205 -12.70 -8.13 -8.44
CA GLY A 205 -13.05 -6.76 -8.81
C GLY A 205 -14.11 -6.14 -7.90
N MET A 206 -15.18 -6.88 -7.57
CA MET A 206 -16.21 -6.39 -6.65
C MET A 206 -15.66 -6.21 -5.24
N LEU A 207 -14.94 -7.21 -4.72
CA LEU A 207 -14.38 -7.17 -3.37
C LEU A 207 -13.38 -6.03 -3.20
N GLY A 208 -12.46 -5.85 -4.14
CA GLY A 208 -11.48 -4.76 -4.09
C GLY A 208 -12.15 -3.41 -4.02
N VAL A 209 -13.10 -3.12 -4.92
CA VAL A 209 -13.86 -1.85 -4.85
C VAL A 209 -14.63 -1.71 -3.54
N ILE A 210 -15.36 -2.71 -3.06
CA ILE A 210 -16.04 -2.59 -1.76
C ILE A 210 -15.04 -2.28 -0.63
N ILE A 211 -13.89 -2.94 -0.59
CA ILE A 211 -12.87 -2.72 0.44
C ILE A 211 -12.29 -1.31 0.30
N HIS A 212 -11.97 -0.86 -0.91
CA HIS A 212 -11.48 0.48 -1.23
C HIS A 212 -12.47 1.56 -0.80
N GLU A 213 -13.73 1.47 -1.24
CA GLU A 213 -14.72 2.53 -0.98
C GLU A 213 -15.16 2.58 0.49
N VAL A 214 -15.17 1.44 1.18
CA VAL A 214 -15.38 1.44 2.65
C VAL A 214 -14.14 2.02 3.34
N GLY A 215 -12.94 1.71 2.84
CA GLY A 215 -11.66 2.25 3.29
C GLY A 215 -11.62 3.77 3.24
N HIS A 216 -12.30 4.36 2.26
CA HIS A 216 -12.36 5.82 2.14
C HIS A 216 -13.00 6.53 3.33
N ASN A 217 -13.73 5.80 4.17
CA ASN A 217 -14.20 6.36 5.43
C ASN A 217 -13.04 6.87 6.31
N PHE A 218 -11.86 6.23 6.25
CA PHE A 218 -10.68 6.62 7.01
C PHE A 218 -9.90 7.73 6.28
N PHE A 219 -9.65 7.54 4.99
CA PHE A 219 -8.97 8.50 4.10
C PHE A 219 -9.85 8.71 2.87
N PRO A 220 -10.50 9.85 2.66
CA PRO A 220 -10.29 11.13 3.31
C PRO A 220 -11.44 11.50 4.26
N MET A 221 -12.46 10.64 4.44
CA MET A 221 -13.69 11.06 5.12
C MET A 221 -13.51 11.40 6.59
N ILE A 222 -12.44 10.93 7.23
CA ILE A 222 -12.10 11.28 8.62
C ILE A 222 -10.73 11.97 8.67
N VAL A 223 -9.72 11.46 7.98
CA VAL A 223 -8.44 12.16 7.79
C VAL A 223 -8.56 13.00 6.53
N ASN A 224 -9.01 14.24 6.67
CA ASN A 224 -9.61 15.03 5.61
C ASN A 224 -8.59 15.81 4.78
N SER A 225 -7.76 15.07 4.03
CA SER A 225 -6.81 15.65 3.09
C SER A 225 -7.52 16.41 1.95
N ASP A 226 -6.79 17.33 1.33
CA ASP A 226 -7.25 18.00 0.10
C ASP A 226 -7.00 17.09 -1.11
N GLU A 227 -8.02 16.32 -1.52
CA GLU A 227 -7.99 15.44 -2.71
C GLU A 227 -7.66 16.17 -4.01
N ARG A 228 -7.98 17.47 -4.08
CA ARG A 228 -7.77 18.25 -5.30
C ARG A 228 -6.33 18.59 -5.49
N GLN A 229 -5.66 18.90 -4.40
CA GLN A 229 -4.26 19.21 -4.41
C GLN A 229 -3.38 17.95 -4.33
N TRP A 230 -3.75 17.00 -3.48
CA TRP A 230 -2.91 15.84 -3.13
C TRP A 230 -3.70 14.55 -3.23
N THR A 231 -4.18 14.19 -4.43
CA THR A 231 -5.01 13.01 -4.67
C THR A 231 -4.43 11.71 -4.09
N TRP A 232 -3.10 11.56 -4.09
CA TRP A 232 -2.45 10.39 -3.51
C TRP A 232 -2.65 10.23 -1.99
N MET A 233 -2.91 11.31 -1.26
CA MET A 233 -3.18 11.23 0.18
C MET A 233 -4.50 10.55 0.48
N ASP A 234 -5.43 10.63 -0.47
CA ASP A 234 -6.64 9.85 -0.42
C ASP A 234 -6.36 8.45 -0.99
N GLU A 235 -6.17 8.39 -2.30
CA GLU A 235 -6.15 7.16 -3.08
C GLU A 235 -4.97 6.25 -2.72
N GLY A 236 -3.80 6.83 -2.50
CA GLY A 236 -2.57 6.11 -2.23
C GLY A 236 -2.48 5.59 -0.80
N LEU A 237 -2.94 6.38 0.19
CA LEU A 237 -3.04 5.91 1.57
C LEU A 237 -4.12 4.82 1.68
N ASN A 238 -5.27 5.03 1.05
CA ASN A 238 -6.36 4.07 1.02
C ASN A 238 -5.92 2.76 0.34
N SER A 239 -5.34 2.82 -0.86
CA SER A 239 -4.86 1.62 -1.58
C SER A 239 -3.79 0.85 -0.81
N PHE A 240 -2.93 1.51 -0.03
CA PHE A 240 -1.97 0.80 0.80
C PHE A 240 -2.66 -0.07 1.87
N VAL A 241 -3.66 0.49 2.57
CA VAL A 241 -4.38 -0.24 3.62
C VAL A 241 -5.34 -1.28 3.01
N GLU A 242 -5.92 -0.97 1.84
CA GLU A 242 -6.73 -1.88 1.02
C GLU A 242 -5.97 -3.19 0.75
N ILE A 243 -4.74 -3.12 0.23
CA ILE A 243 -3.91 -4.30 -0.06
C ILE A 243 -3.82 -5.22 1.16
N LEU A 244 -3.63 -4.65 2.36
CA LEU A 244 -3.51 -5.44 3.59
C LEU A 244 -4.85 -6.06 4.02
N ALA A 245 -5.95 -5.32 3.86
CA ALA A 245 -7.30 -5.83 4.16
C ALA A 245 -7.76 -6.92 3.17
N GLU A 246 -7.46 -6.74 1.88
CA GLU A 246 -7.69 -7.71 0.82
C GLU A 246 -6.97 -9.03 1.08
N LEU A 247 -5.68 -8.97 1.46
CA LEU A 247 -4.89 -10.15 1.82
C LEU A 247 -5.43 -10.89 3.04
N VAL A 248 -6.04 -10.19 4.01
CA VAL A 248 -6.72 -10.82 5.16
C VAL A 248 -8.03 -11.49 4.72
N TYR A 249 -8.77 -10.87 3.80
CA TYR A 249 -10.04 -11.40 3.34
C TYR A 249 -9.87 -12.70 2.54
N ASP A 250 -8.96 -12.70 1.55
CA ASP A 250 -8.71 -13.85 0.68
C ASP A 250 -7.25 -13.79 0.15
N PRO A 251 -6.28 -14.37 0.86
CA PRO A 251 -4.86 -14.23 0.54
C PRO A 251 -4.48 -14.86 -0.80
N GLU A 252 -5.20 -15.89 -1.25
CA GLU A 252 -4.96 -16.53 -2.55
C GLU A 252 -5.47 -15.65 -3.69
N LEU A 253 -6.69 -15.12 -3.56
CA LEU A 253 -7.29 -14.24 -4.58
C LEU A 253 -6.53 -12.92 -4.73
N PHE A 254 -6.00 -12.39 -3.62
CA PHE A 254 -5.35 -11.09 -3.55
C PHE A 254 -3.83 -11.14 -3.45
N ALA A 255 -3.19 -12.30 -3.65
CA ALA A 255 -1.74 -12.40 -3.73
C ALA A 255 -1.17 -11.40 -4.77
N THR A 256 -0.31 -10.49 -4.31
CA THR A 256 0.30 -9.43 -5.13
C THR A 256 1.70 -9.08 -4.59
N ASN A 257 2.53 -8.50 -5.45
CA ASN A 257 3.77 -7.85 -5.06
C ASN A 257 3.77 -6.42 -5.67
N PRO A 258 3.31 -5.41 -4.90
CA PRO A 258 3.15 -4.05 -5.41
C PRO A 258 4.45 -3.43 -5.93
N THR A 259 5.58 -3.72 -5.30
CA THR A 259 6.90 -3.21 -5.69
C THR A 259 7.37 -3.81 -7.02
N LYS A 260 7.06 -5.08 -7.28
CA LYS A 260 7.30 -5.70 -8.59
C LYS A 260 6.37 -5.14 -9.67
N GLU A 261 5.09 -5.00 -9.36
CA GLU A 261 4.07 -4.61 -10.34
C GLU A 261 4.21 -3.16 -10.80
N ILE A 262 4.70 -2.25 -9.93
CA ILE A 262 4.87 -0.83 -10.27
C ILE A 262 6.03 -0.57 -11.25
N THR A 263 6.97 -1.50 -11.38
CA THR A 263 8.19 -1.33 -12.20
C THR A 263 7.89 -0.96 -13.65
N ARG A 264 6.83 -1.51 -14.26
CA ARG A 264 6.46 -1.20 -15.66
C ARG A 264 6.05 0.26 -15.83
N TYR A 265 5.35 0.82 -14.84
CA TYR A 265 4.97 2.23 -14.85
C TYR A 265 6.20 3.12 -14.70
N MET A 266 7.05 2.81 -13.72
CA MET A 266 8.29 3.56 -13.45
C MET A 266 9.28 3.52 -14.62
N ALA A 267 9.39 2.38 -15.30
CA ALA A 267 10.23 2.21 -16.50
C ALA A 267 9.67 2.88 -17.77
N GLY A 268 8.49 3.50 -17.68
CA GLY A 268 7.82 4.15 -18.80
C GLY A 268 8.54 5.41 -19.29
N ASP A 269 8.00 6.00 -20.35
CA ASP A 269 8.47 7.29 -20.86
C ASP A 269 8.33 8.38 -19.79
N GLN A 270 9.48 8.84 -19.28
CA GLN A 270 9.58 9.85 -18.23
C GLN A 270 8.89 11.17 -18.61
N SER A 271 8.83 11.52 -19.90
CA SER A 271 8.13 12.71 -20.35
C SER A 271 6.61 12.62 -20.17
N ASN A 272 6.07 11.41 -19.99
CA ASN A 272 4.66 11.11 -19.74
C ASN A 272 4.37 10.72 -18.28
N LEU A 273 5.31 10.96 -17.36
CA LEU A 273 5.13 10.75 -15.92
C LEU A 273 5.03 12.08 -15.18
N SER A 274 4.48 12.01 -13.97
CA SER A 274 4.39 13.11 -13.01
C SER A 274 4.92 12.63 -11.66
N PRO A 275 5.60 13.47 -10.86
CA PRO A 275 5.83 13.18 -9.45
C PRO A 275 4.51 12.90 -8.73
N ILE A 276 4.52 12.11 -7.66
CA ILE A 276 3.32 11.85 -6.83
C ILE A 276 2.78 13.17 -6.25
N MET A 277 3.69 14.10 -5.92
CA MET A 277 3.38 15.45 -5.44
C MET A 277 2.90 16.40 -6.54
N SER A 278 2.09 15.91 -7.49
CA SER A 278 1.47 16.72 -8.54
C SER A 278 -0.02 16.91 -8.26
N GLN A 279 -0.54 18.10 -8.58
CA GLN A 279 -1.97 18.41 -8.44
C GLN A 279 -2.84 17.51 -9.34
N GLY A 280 -3.94 16.99 -8.79
CA GLY A 280 -4.70 15.87 -9.37
C GLY A 280 -5.18 16.08 -10.81
N ASP A 281 -5.55 17.30 -11.18
CA ASP A 281 -6.07 17.58 -12.52
C ASP A 281 -4.96 17.55 -13.59
N TYR A 282 -3.70 17.81 -13.21
CA TYR A 282 -2.54 17.85 -14.11
C TYR A 282 -1.72 16.56 -14.11
N VAL A 283 -2.05 15.59 -13.24
CA VAL A 283 -1.35 14.30 -13.16
C VAL A 283 -1.39 13.58 -14.51
N LYS A 284 -0.26 13.04 -14.96
CA LYS A 284 -0.22 12.07 -16.05
C LYS A 284 -0.31 10.66 -15.48
N GLN A 285 -0.97 9.75 -16.22
CA GLN A 285 -1.15 8.36 -15.80
C GLN A 285 -1.79 8.26 -14.41
N PHE A 286 -3.04 8.74 -14.28
CA PHE A 286 -3.73 8.92 -12.99
C PHE A 286 -3.63 7.72 -12.06
N GLY A 287 -4.09 6.54 -12.51
CA GLY A 287 -4.18 5.35 -11.68
C GLY A 287 -2.84 5.02 -11.03
N PRO A 288 -1.76 4.86 -11.81
CA PRO A 288 -0.45 4.61 -11.22
C PRO A 288 0.08 5.72 -10.31
N ASN A 289 -0.14 6.99 -10.66
CA ASN A 289 0.40 8.11 -9.88
C ASN A 289 -0.34 8.33 -8.56
N ALA A 290 -1.67 8.25 -8.56
CA ALA A 290 -2.52 8.51 -7.39
C ALA A 290 -2.69 7.27 -6.49
N TYR A 291 -2.72 6.06 -7.06
CA TYR A 291 -3.05 4.83 -6.33
C TYR A 291 -1.81 3.94 -6.15
N THR A 292 -1.31 3.35 -7.24
CA THR A 292 -0.42 2.18 -7.10
C THR A 292 1.04 2.52 -6.80
N LYS A 293 1.59 3.65 -7.29
CA LYS A 293 2.96 4.07 -6.93
C LYS A 293 3.06 4.52 -5.46
N PRO A 294 2.14 5.34 -4.92
CA PRO A 294 2.13 5.64 -3.50
C PRO A 294 1.98 4.37 -2.66
N ALA A 295 1.01 3.50 -3.00
CA ALA A 295 0.77 2.26 -2.26
C ALA A 295 1.98 1.32 -2.30
N ALA A 296 2.66 1.17 -3.44
CA ALA A 296 3.89 0.39 -3.55
C ALA A 296 5.03 0.98 -2.72
N GLY A 297 5.15 2.32 -2.66
CA GLY A 297 6.12 3.00 -1.81
C GLY A 297 5.88 2.76 -0.32
N LEU A 298 4.63 2.84 0.13
CA LEU A 298 4.26 2.56 1.52
C LEU A 298 4.41 1.07 1.87
N TYR A 299 4.06 0.19 0.94
CA TYR A 299 4.30 -1.24 1.08
C TYR A 299 5.80 -1.55 1.23
N MET A 300 6.65 -0.99 0.37
CA MET A 300 8.12 -1.11 0.47
C MET A 300 8.66 -0.54 1.78
N LEU A 301 8.19 0.65 2.20
CA LEU A 301 8.57 1.22 3.49
C LEU A 301 8.27 0.26 4.63
N ARG A 302 7.07 -0.33 4.63
CA ARG A 302 6.63 -1.28 5.66
C ARG A 302 7.41 -2.59 5.63
N GLN A 303 7.53 -3.23 4.46
CA GLN A 303 8.08 -4.58 4.38
C GLN A 303 9.60 -4.61 4.44
N THR A 304 10.27 -3.60 3.86
CA THR A 304 11.70 -3.69 3.55
C THR A 304 12.54 -2.66 4.30
N ILE A 305 12.04 -1.44 4.51
CA ILE A 305 12.85 -0.34 5.05
C ILE A 305 12.68 -0.17 6.57
N MET A 306 11.44 -0.07 7.04
CA MET A 306 11.11 0.19 8.46
C MET A 306 10.80 -1.09 9.24
N GLY A 307 10.24 -2.09 8.55
CA GLY A 307 9.61 -3.25 9.18
C GLY A 307 8.15 -2.97 9.63
N PRO A 308 7.29 -4.01 9.69
CA PRO A 308 5.88 -3.88 10.02
C PRO A 308 5.59 -3.16 11.34
N GLU A 309 6.27 -3.52 12.42
CA GLU A 309 5.98 -2.98 13.76
C GLU A 309 6.16 -1.45 13.82
N LEU A 310 7.30 -0.97 13.33
CA LEU A 310 7.65 0.44 13.38
C LEU A 310 6.80 1.26 12.40
N PHE A 311 6.58 0.73 11.19
CA PHE A 311 5.70 1.36 10.20
C PHE A 311 4.27 1.46 10.73
N ASP A 312 3.70 0.36 11.23
CA ASP A 312 2.31 0.31 11.69
C ASP A 312 2.11 1.26 12.88
N TYR A 313 3.08 1.35 13.80
CA TYR A 313 3.04 2.33 14.88
C TYR A 313 3.04 3.78 14.36
N ALA A 314 3.91 4.10 13.40
CA ALA A 314 4.03 5.44 12.85
C ALA A 314 2.81 5.86 12.01
N PHE A 315 2.32 4.95 11.16
CA PHE A 315 1.12 5.16 10.35
C PHE A 315 -0.12 5.35 11.21
N ARG A 316 -0.27 4.53 12.26
CA ARG A 316 -1.33 4.67 13.26
C ARG A 316 -1.26 6.02 13.97
N THR A 317 -0.04 6.46 14.30
CA THR A 317 0.19 7.74 14.98
C THR A 317 -0.21 8.91 14.09
N TYR A 318 0.15 8.88 12.80
CA TYR A 318 -0.33 9.85 11.81
C TYR A 318 -1.86 9.89 11.76
N ALA A 319 -2.51 8.74 11.53
CA ALA A 319 -3.95 8.69 11.40
C ALA A 319 -4.67 9.24 12.65
N LYS A 320 -4.19 8.90 13.85
CA LYS A 320 -4.74 9.42 15.12
C LYS A 320 -4.51 10.92 15.31
N ARG A 321 -3.35 11.46 14.91
CA ARG A 321 -3.05 12.89 15.01
C ARG A 321 -3.97 13.74 14.14
N TRP A 322 -4.33 13.20 12.97
CA TRP A 322 -5.04 13.91 11.89
C TRP A 322 -6.49 13.49 11.69
N MET A 323 -6.98 12.55 12.49
CA MET A 323 -8.41 12.23 12.59
C MET A 323 -9.22 13.51 12.86
N PHE A 324 -10.21 13.79 12.00
CA PHE A 324 -11.04 14.99 12.00
C PHE A 324 -10.28 16.32 11.81
N LYS A 325 -9.22 16.30 11.00
CA LYS A 325 -8.43 17.47 10.61
C LYS A 325 -8.03 17.39 9.14
N HIS A 326 -7.40 18.45 8.62
CA HIS A 326 -6.93 18.57 7.24
C HIS A 326 -5.40 18.52 7.15
N PRO A 327 -4.78 17.34 7.05
CA PRO A 327 -3.32 17.22 6.90
C PRO A 327 -2.85 17.63 5.50
N THR A 328 -1.62 18.16 5.42
CA THR A 328 -0.85 18.23 4.18
C THR A 328 0.07 17.00 4.03
N PRO A 329 0.70 16.78 2.87
CA PRO A 329 1.74 15.77 2.70
C PRO A 329 2.87 15.85 3.73
N GLU A 330 3.29 17.06 4.08
CA GLU A 330 4.36 17.30 5.06
C GLU A 330 3.96 16.81 6.44
N ASP A 331 2.68 16.91 6.81
CA ASP A 331 2.17 16.38 8.07
C ASP A 331 2.24 14.86 8.15
N PHE A 332 2.00 14.17 7.02
CA PHE A 332 2.23 12.74 6.89
C PHE A 332 3.71 12.39 7.01
N PHE A 333 4.57 13.01 6.19
CA PHE A 333 6.02 12.74 6.20
C PHE A 333 6.65 12.98 7.57
N ARG A 334 6.30 14.10 8.23
CA ARG A 334 6.78 14.42 9.58
C ARG A 334 6.26 13.44 10.62
N SER A 335 4.99 13.04 10.54
CA SER A 335 4.43 12.07 11.50
C SER A 335 5.08 10.70 11.38
N MET A 336 5.36 10.25 10.15
CA MET A 336 6.07 8.99 9.92
C MET A 336 7.48 9.01 10.50
N GLN A 337 8.24 10.11 10.31
CA GLN A 337 9.60 10.25 10.85
C GLN A 337 9.63 10.43 12.36
N ASP A 338 8.81 11.33 12.90
CA ASP A 338 8.76 11.65 14.33
C ASP A 338 8.33 10.43 15.16
N ALA A 339 7.33 9.67 14.71
CA ALA A 339 6.86 8.50 15.44
C ALA A 339 7.82 7.31 15.33
N SER A 340 8.50 7.14 14.18
CA SER A 340 9.43 6.02 13.98
C SER A 340 10.84 6.28 14.50
N GLY A 341 11.24 7.55 14.64
CA GLY A 341 12.62 7.95 14.90
C GLY A 341 13.58 7.68 13.72
N MET A 342 13.07 7.36 12.54
CA MET A 342 13.87 7.04 11.36
C MET A 342 13.89 8.22 10.37
N ASP A 343 15.08 8.56 9.87
CA ASP A 343 15.24 9.55 8.79
C ASP A 343 14.77 8.94 7.46
N LEU A 344 13.70 9.52 6.92
CA LEU A 344 13.01 9.11 5.69
C LEU A 344 13.08 10.19 4.61
N ASP A 345 13.82 11.28 4.83
CA ASP A 345 13.84 12.41 3.88
C ASP A 345 14.33 11.98 2.50
N TRP A 346 15.34 11.09 2.44
CA TRP A 346 15.84 10.52 1.19
C TRP A 346 14.76 9.74 0.44
N PHE A 347 13.91 9.00 1.17
CA PHE A 347 12.85 8.19 0.59
C PHE A 347 11.73 9.08 0.07
N PHE A 348 11.22 9.99 0.90
CA PHE A 348 10.13 10.88 0.48
C PHE A 348 10.57 11.77 -0.67
N ARG A 349 11.76 12.38 -0.59
CA ARG A 349 12.31 13.20 -1.67
C ARG A 349 12.44 12.42 -2.97
N GLY A 350 13.00 11.21 -2.95
CA GLY A 350 13.14 10.38 -4.15
C GLY A 350 11.77 9.93 -4.68
N TRP A 351 11.01 9.20 -3.87
CA TRP A 351 9.81 8.49 -4.30
C TRP A 351 8.64 9.41 -4.65
N PHE A 352 8.44 10.50 -3.89
CA PHE A 352 7.25 11.36 -4.01
C PHE A 352 7.49 12.61 -4.86
N TYR A 353 8.67 13.20 -4.80
CA TYR A 353 8.96 14.46 -5.50
C TYR A 353 9.65 14.29 -6.85
N THR A 354 10.01 13.06 -7.26
CA THR A 354 10.62 12.80 -8.56
C THR A 354 9.88 11.71 -9.37
N THR A 355 10.24 11.59 -10.64
CA THR A 355 9.85 10.44 -11.48
C THR A 355 10.98 9.42 -11.62
N ASP A 356 12.07 9.59 -10.87
CA ASP A 356 13.24 8.71 -10.93
C ASP A 356 12.85 7.25 -10.65
N VAL A 357 13.74 6.35 -11.08
CA VAL A 357 13.56 4.90 -10.98
C VAL A 357 14.59 4.28 -10.04
N THR A 358 14.26 3.12 -9.47
CA THR A 358 15.22 2.23 -8.83
C THR A 358 15.86 1.37 -9.91
N ASP A 359 17.18 1.34 -9.97
CA ASP A 359 17.98 0.40 -10.75
C ASP A 359 19.30 0.23 -9.98
N ILE A 360 19.50 -0.97 -9.41
CA ILE A 360 20.69 -1.37 -8.65
C ILE A 360 21.22 -2.69 -9.23
N GLY A 361 22.42 -2.63 -9.79
CA GLY A 361 23.06 -3.75 -10.45
C GLY A 361 24.35 -4.22 -9.80
N ILE A 362 24.81 -5.38 -10.24
CA ILE A 362 26.17 -5.87 -10.00
C ILE A 362 27.05 -5.41 -11.17
N LYS A 363 27.95 -4.47 -10.88
CA LYS A 363 28.90 -3.94 -11.85
C LYS A 363 30.06 -4.90 -12.08
N GLU A 364 30.65 -5.39 -10.99
CA GLU A 364 31.83 -6.26 -11.02
C GLU A 364 31.88 -7.19 -9.80
N VAL A 365 32.37 -8.42 -10.01
CA VAL A 365 32.74 -9.34 -8.93
C VAL A 365 34.18 -9.78 -9.15
N LYS A 366 35.06 -9.45 -8.21
CA LYS A 366 36.46 -9.86 -8.21
C LYS A 366 36.72 -10.90 -7.13
N LEU A 367 37.36 -12.00 -7.51
CA LEU A 367 37.91 -12.94 -6.54
C LEU A 367 39.17 -12.31 -5.93
N LEU A 368 39.25 -12.39 -4.61
CA LEU A 368 40.34 -11.89 -3.79
C LEU A 368 40.97 -13.07 -3.04
N TYR A 369 42.25 -12.92 -2.73
CA TYR A 369 43.08 -13.94 -2.11
C TYR A 369 43.77 -13.38 -0.87
N LEU A 370 43.94 -14.23 0.15
CA LEU A 370 44.83 -13.92 1.27
C LEU A 370 46.28 -13.90 0.78
N THR A 371 47.10 -13.03 1.35
CA THR A 371 48.54 -12.98 1.10
C THR A 371 49.30 -12.41 2.30
N ASP A 372 50.51 -12.85 2.52
CA ASP A 372 51.48 -12.29 3.48
C ASP A 372 52.29 -11.14 2.86
N LYS A 373 52.10 -10.84 1.57
CA LYS A 373 52.83 -9.79 0.85
C LYS A 373 52.06 -8.45 0.85
N PRO A 374 52.66 -7.34 1.36
CA PRO A 374 52.03 -6.03 1.26
C PRO A 374 52.06 -5.51 -0.18
N ASN A 375 50.94 -4.93 -0.62
CA ASN A 375 50.88 -4.16 -1.86
C ASN A 375 51.68 -2.84 -1.75
N GLU A 376 51.91 -2.16 -2.88
CA GLU A 376 52.72 -0.95 -2.95
C GLU A 376 52.26 0.14 -1.97
N LYS A 377 50.95 0.41 -1.92
CA LYS A 377 50.37 1.37 -0.99
C LYS A 377 50.67 1.03 0.48
N MET A 378 50.57 -0.25 0.84
CA MET A 378 50.88 -0.72 2.19
C MET A 378 52.37 -0.65 2.51
N ARG A 379 53.26 -0.87 1.54
CA ARG A 379 54.70 -0.65 1.73
C ARG A 379 54.99 0.82 2.05
N THR A 380 54.44 1.74 1.27
CA THR A 380 54.58 3.19 1.52
C THR A 380 54.01 3.61 2.87
N LEU A 381 52.85 3.08 3.27
CA LEU A 381 52.25 3.37 4.58
C LEU A 381 53.07 2.80 5.75
N LYS A 382 53.60 1.57 5.60
CA LYS A 382 54.51 0.95 6.58
C LYS A 382 55.77 1.79 6.77
N GLU A 383 56.34 2.31 5.69
CA GLU A 383 57.50 3.19 5.77
C GLU A 383 57.19 4.55 6.41
N LYS A 384 56.03 5.14 6.08
CA LYS A 384 55.61 6.43 6.63
C LYS A 384 55.24 6.36 8.11
N TYR A 385 54.63 5.24 8.55
CA TYR A 385 54.11 5.06 9.91
C TYR A 385 54.73 3.85 10.61
N LYS A 386 56.07 3.70 10.55
CA LYS A 386 56.81 2.54 11.07
C LYS A 386 56.44 2.14 12.50
N ARG A 387 56.38 3.10 13.44
CA ARG A 387 56.05 2.80 14.85
C ARG A 387 54.67 2.16 15.00
N TYR A 388 53.68 2.65 14.25
CA TYR A 388 52.32 2.10 14.26
C TYR A 388 52.32 0.67 13.71
N PHE A 389 52.83 0.47 12.49
CA PHE A 389 52.79 -0.85 11.87
C PHE A 389 53.67 -1.90 12.56
N ASN A 390 54.80 -1.52 13.15
CA ASN A 390 55.63 -2.43 13.95
C ASN A 390 54.92 -2.89 15.23
N SER A 391 53.98 -2.09 15.76
CA SER A 391 53.21 -2.46 16.96
C SER A 391 52.08 -3.46 16.68
N LEU A 392 51.69 -3.62 15.41
CA LEU A 392 50.59 -4.51 15.00
C LEU A 392 51.04 -5.97 14.80
N GLY A 393 52.34 -6.25 14.84
CA GLY A 393 52.87 -7.58 14.56
C GLY A 393 52.80 -7.97 13.08
N ASP A 394 52.74 -9.28 12.83
CA ASP A 394 52.60 -9.84 11.49
C ASP A 394 51.20 -9.54 10.92
N LEU A 395 51.16 -9.17 9.65
CA LEU A 395 49.93 -8.73 8.99
C LEU A 395 49.62 -9.63 7.80
N VAL A 396 48.35 -10.01 7.70
CA VAL A 396 47.79 -10.64 6.52
C VAL A 396 47.08 -9.58 5.68
N TYR A 397 47.23 -9.70 4.36
CA TYR A 397 46.67 -8.81 3.36
C TYR A 397 45.70 -9.54 2.45
N ILE A 398 44.98 -8.75 1.65
CA ILE A 398 44.09 -9.23 0.62
C ILE A 398 44.59 -8.68 -0.73
N THR A 399 44.66 -9.54 -1.75
CA THR A 399 45.12 -9.21 -3.10
C THR A 399 44.14 -9.73 -4.15
N ASP A 400 44.00 -9.04 -5.28
CA ASP A 400 43.33 -9.56 -6.48
C ASP A 400 44.33 -10.26 -7.43
N ASN A 401 45.63 -10.27 -7.12
CA ASN A 401 46.64 -11.01 -7.86
C ASN A 401 46.76 -12.45 -7.34
N LYS A 402 46.32 -13.42 -8.15
CA LYS A 402 46.40 -14.85 -7.82
C LYS A 402 47.83 -15.36 -7.61
N GLU A 403 48.83 -14.76 -8.27
CA GLU A 403 50.23 -15.19 -8.13
C GLU A 403 50.83 -14.84 -6.76
N ASP A 404 50.27 -13.82 -6.09
CA ASP A 404 50.67 -13.44 -4.74
C ASP A 404 49.85 -14.15 -3.66
N ALA A 405 48.88 -14.98 -4.03
CA ALA A 405 48.01 -15.67 -3.09
C ALA A 405 48.80 -16.64 -2.19
N ASN A 406 48.52 -16.56 -0.89
CA ASN A 406 48.97 -17.50 0.12
C ASN A 406 47.75 -17.94 0.96
N PRO A 407 47.12 -19.08 0.64
CA PRO A 407 45.91 -19.54 1.33
C PRO A 407 46.16 -19.84 2.82
N ASN A 408 47.40 -20.13 3.19
CA ASN A 408 47.81 -20.49 4.55
C ASN A 408 48.25 -19.27 5.36
N ALA A 409 48.15 -18.04 4.82
CA ALA A 409 48.60 -16.83 5.50
C ALA A 409 47.92 -16.59 6.86
N MET A 410 46.71 -17.13 7.06
CA MET A 410 45.96 -17.04 8.32
C MET A 410 46.13 -18.26 9.24
N ASP A 411 46.76 -19.35 8.82
CA ASP A 411 46.78 -20.62 9.58
C ASP A 411 47.37 -20.44 10.98
N ALA A 412 48.41 -19.63 11.11
CA ALA A 412 49.07 -19.33 12.38
C ALA A 412 48.22 -18.43 13.31
N TYR A 413 47.16 -17.81 12.80
CA TYR A 413 46.33 -16.82 13.51
C TYR A 413 44.87 -17.26 13.67
N ALA A 414 44.46 -18.33 13.01
CA ALA A 414 43.06 -18.76 12.97
C ALA A 414 42.53 -19.31 14.30
N ASP A 415 43.41 -19.79 15.19
CA ASP A 415 43.08 -20.34 16.52
C ASP A 415 41.91 -21.35 16.48
N GLY A 416 41.94 -22.26 15.50
CA GLY A 416 40.90 -23.28 15.28
C GLY A 416 39.60 -22.78 14.65
N LYS A 417 39.50 -21.49 14.29
CA LYS A 417 38.37 -20.95 13.51
C LYS A 417 38.54 -21.22 12.03
N GLU A 418 37.41 -21.35 11.33
CA GLU A 418 37.38 -21.55 9.88
C GLU A 418 37.90 -20.31 9.14
N VAL A 419 38.93 -20.49 8.32
CA VAL A 419 39.52 -19.44 7.50
C VAL A 419 38.73 -19.32 6.19
N PRO A 420 38.34 -18.11 5.73
CA PRO A 420 37.65 -17.96 4.47
C PRO A 420 38.51 -18.44 3.30
N ALA A 421 38.06 -19.48 2.60
CA ALA A 421 38.71 -19.99 1.39
C ALA A 421 38.39 -19.14 0.15
N TYR A 422 37.25 -18.43 0.16
CA TYR A 422 36.78 -17.63 -0.95
C TYR A 422 36.42 -16.21 -0.47
N ILE A 423 37.03 -15.20 -1.09
CA ILE A 423 36.80 -13.79 -0.79
C ILE A 423 36.39 -13.08 -2.07
N TYR A 424 35.25 -12.41 -2.08
CA TYR A 424 34.70 -11.74 -3.26
C TYR A 424 34.56 -10.25 -2.97
N ALA A 425 35.21 -9.39 -3.75
CA ALA A 425 34.88 -7.97 -3.81
C ALA A 425 33.80 -7.75 -4.87
N VAL A 426 32.61 -7.36 -4.43
CA VAL A 426 31.46 -7.04 -5.28
C VAL A 426 31.32 -5.53 -5.34
N GLU A 427 31.36 -4.96 -6.55
CA GLU A 427 30.99 -3.58 -6.82
C GLU A 427 29.52 -3.55 -7.28
N PHE A 428 28.67 -2.93 -6.47
CA PHE A 428 27.30 -2.60 -6.83
C PHE A 428 27.28 -1.21 -7.50
N GLU A 429 26.42 -1.05 -8.49
CA GLU A 429 26.15 0.23 -9.15
C GLU A 429 24.68 0.60 -9.00
N LYS A 430 24.38 1.90 -9.00
CA LYS A 430 23.02 2.43 -8.94
C LYS A 430 22.75 3.36 -10.14
N PRO A 431 22.50 2.82 -11.34
CA PRO A 431 22.16 3.63 -12.51
C PRO A 431 20.86 4.43 -12.31
N GLY A 432 19.97 3.95 -11.43
CA GLY A 432 18.73 4.63 -11.08
C GLY A 432 18.95 5.86 -10.18
N GLY A 433 18.03 6.83 -10.28
CA GLY A 433 18.06 8.03 -9.44
C GLY A 433 17.62 7.76 -8.00
N LEU A 434 16.73 6.79 -7.79
CA LEU A 434 16.20 6.48 -6.45
C LEU A 434 17.23 5.74 -5.60
N VAL A 435 17.49 6.28 -4.42
CA VAL A 435 18.29 5.63 -3.39
C VAL A 435 17.45 4.52 -2.75
N MET A 436 17.99 3.29 -2.65
CA MET A 436 17.34 2.15 -1.98
C MET A 436 18.36 1.32 -1.18
N PRO A 437 17.92 0.52 -0.19
CA PRO A 437 18.75 -0.53 0.39
C PRO A 437 19.28 -1.49 -0.68
N ILE A 438 20.43 -2.12 -0.42
CA ILE A 438 20.92 -3.24 -1.24
C ILE A 438 20.57 -4.53 -0.52
N ILE A 439 19.68 -5.32 -1.10
CA ILE A 439 19.38 -6.68 -0.65
C ILE A 439 20.13 -7.62 -1.59
N VAL A 440 21.00 -8.46 -1.04
CA VAL A 440 21.81 -9.37 -1.84
C VAL A 440 21.72 -10.79 -1.30
N GLU A 441 21.52 -11.74 -2.21
CA GLU A 441 21.55 -13.17 -1.92
C GLU A 441 22.73 -13.83 -2.63
N LEU A 442 23.52 -14.57 -1.86
CA LEU A 442 24.65 -15.37 -2.33
C LEU A 442 24.25 -16.84 -2.27
N THR A 443 24.30 -17.55 -3.39
CA THR A 443 24.14 -19.01 -3.45
C THR A 443 25.51 -19.67 -3.50
N TYR A 444 25.73 -20.64 -2.62
CA TYR A 444 26.96 -21.42 -2.54
C TYR A 444 26.89 -22.70 -3.38
N ALA A 445 28.05 -23.25 -3.72
CA ALA A 445 28.17 -24.46 -4.54
C ALA A 445 27.48 -25.70 -3.94
N ASP A 446 27.28 -25.73 -2.62
CA ASP A 446 26.58 -26.81 -1.92
C ASP A 446 25.05 -26.65 -1.92
N GLY A 447 24.52 -25.61 -2.57
CA GLY A 447 23.10 -25.28 -2.65
C GLY A 447 22.56 -24.45 -1.48
N THR A 448 23.36 -24.16 -0.46
CA THR A 448 22.97 -23.23 0.62
C THR A 448 23.02 -21.78 0.14
N SER A 449 22.29 -20.88 0.80
CA SER A 449 22.32 -19.44 0.50
C SER A 449 22.48 -18.58 1.74
N MET A 450 22.98 -17.36 1.53
CA MET A 450 23.07 -16.31 2.55
C MET A 450 22.48 -15.03 1.99
N ARG A 451 21.66 -14.35 2.78
CA ARG A 451 21.12 -13.03 2.44
C ARG A 451 21.72 -11.97 3.34
N GLU A 452 22.12 -10.85 2.75
CA GLU A 452 22.60 -9.67 3.47
C GLU A 452 21.87 -8.43 2.95
N THR A 453 21.48 -7.54 3.87
CA THR A 453 20.82 -6.28 3.54
C THR A 453 21.66 -5.13 4.05
N TYR A 454 21.98 -4.19 3.16
CA TYR A 454 22.64 -2.94 3.49
C TYR A 454 21.65 -1.79 3.40
N PRO A 455 21.59 -0.91 4.40
CA PRO A 455 20.61 0.17 4.43
C PRO A 455 20.97 1.25 3.39
N ALA A 456 20.01 2.08 3.00
CA ALA A 456 20.15 3.13 1.97
C ALA A 456 21.33 4.09 2.20
N GLN A 457 21.79 4.26 3.44
CA GLN A 457 22.95 5.07 3.81
C GLN A 457 24.27 4.55 3.19
N ILE A 458 24.29 3.32 2.67
CA ILE A 458 25.43 2.78 1.91
C ILE A 458 25.87 3.70 0.77
N TRP A 459 24.95 4.48 0.21
CA TRP A 459 25.18 5.40 -0.90
C TRP A 459 25.70 6.79 -0.48
N MET A 460 25.79 7.11 0.82
CA MET A 460 26.11 8.49 1.28
C MET A 460 27.51 8.99 0.88
N ARG A 461 28.49 8.09 0.73
CA ARG A 461 29.86 8.47 0.33
C ARG A 461 30.04 8.52 -1.19
N ASN A 462 29.28 7.72 -1.91
CA ASN A 462 29.26 7.64 -3.36
C ASN A 462 27.89 7.12 -3.79
N ASP A 463 27.12 7.95 -4.48
CA ASP A 463 25.75 7.64 -4.88
C ASP A 463 25.65 6.85 -6.19
N THR A 464 26.78 6.52 -6.82
CA THR A 464 26.83 5.80 -8.11
C THR A 464 27.32 4.37 -7.96
N SER A 465 28.27 4.12 -7.06
CA SER A 465 28.79 2.76 -6.80
C SER A 465 29.32 2.56 -5.40
N VAL A 466 29.20 1.32 -4.93
CA VAL A 466 29.72 0.90 -3.62
C VAL A 466 30.35 -0.50 -3.70
N LYS A 467 31.39 -0.72 -2.90
CA LYS A 467 32.08 -2.01 -2.80
C LYS A 467 31.79 -2.69 -1.48
N ARG A 468 31.54 -4.00 -1.54
CA ARG A 468 31.43 -4.90 -0.39
C ARG A 468 32.31 -6.13 -0.60
N VAL A 469 32.80 -6.66 0.51
CA VAL A 469 33.64 -7.85 0.52
C VAL A 469 32.88 -8.96 1.23
N PHE A 470 32.65 -10.06 0.54
CA PHE A 470 32.03 -11.27 1.07
C PHE A 470 33.09 -12.33 1.23
N ALA A 471 33.26 -12.84 2.45
CA ALA A 471 34.23 -13.88 2.76
C ALA A 471 33.49 -15.13 3.25
N SER A 472 33.80 -16.28 2.67
CA SER A 472 33.16 -17.55 3.02
C SER A 472 34.14 -18.72 2.89
N ALA A 473 33.91 -19.77 3.66
CA ALA A 473 34.57 -21.06 3.46
C ALA A 473 34.07 -21.80 2.22
N LYS A 474 32.87 -21.44 1.74
CA LYS A 474 32.20 -22.06 0.59
C LYS A 474 32.32 -21.19 -0.65
N GLU A 475 32.47 -21.84 -1.80
CA GLU A 475 32.47 -21.15 -3.10
C GLU A 475 31.09 -20.54 -3.37
N VAL A 476 31.05 -19.26 -3.73
CA VAL A 476 29.85 -18.56 -4.20
C VAL A 476 29.71 -18.79 -5.69
N VAL A 477 28.59 -19.37 -6.10
CA VAL A 477 28.27 -19.67 -7.51
C VAL A 477 27.25 -18.71 -8.11
N SER A 478 26.50 -17.99 -7.28
CA SER A 478 25.58 -16.94 -7.73
C SER A 478 25.45 -15.82 -6.72
N ILE A 479 25.31 -14.58 -7.23
CA ILE A 479 24.95 -13.40 -6.46
C ILE A 479 23.77 -12.74 -7.16
N VAL A 480 22.69 -12.47 -6.42
CA VAL A 480 21.48 -11.84 -6.93
C VAL A 480 21.12 -10.63 -6.06
N VAL A 481 20.95 -9.47 -6.70
CA VAL A 481 20.40 -8.26 -6.08
C VAL A 481 18.88 -8.29 -6.16
N ASP A 482 18.24 -7.98 -5.04
CA ASP A 482 16.78 -7.89 -4.88
C ASP A 482 16.03 -9.14 -5.40
N PRO A 483 16.35 -10.35 -4.87
CA PRO A 483 15.80 -11.61 -5.40
C PRO A 483 14.27 -11.70 -5.32
N ASP A 484 13.66 -10.98 -4.37
CA ASP A 484 12.22 -11.00 -4.10
C ASP A 484 11.47 -9.76 -4.64
N PHE A 485 12.15 -8.90 -5.41
CA PHE A 485 11.61 -7.69 -6.04
C PHE A 485 11.04 -6.66 -5.03
N GLU A 486 11.71 -6.49 -3.90
CA GLU A 486 11.32 -5.63 -2.79
C GLU A 486 11.56 -4.13 -3.05
N THR A 487 12.48 -3.78 -3.96
CA THR A 487 12.96 -2.39 -4.11
C THR A 487 12.41 -1.66 -5.35
N ALA A 488 11.50 -2.31 -6.09
CA ALA A 488 10.92 -1.83 -7.34
C ALA A 488 11.97 -1.53 -8.43
N ASP A 489 12.98 -2.40 -8.54
CA ASP A 489 14.02 -2.31 -9.57
C ASP A 489 13.44 -2.47 -10.98
N VAL A 490 13.63 -1.44 -11.82
CA VAL A 490 13.09 -1.41 -13.19
C VAL A 490 13.92 -2.19 -14.21
N ASP A 491 15.15 -2.57 -13.89
CA ASP A 491 16.08 -3.26 -14.79
C ASP A 491 16.83 -4.42 -14.12
N THR A 492 16.11 -5.50 -13.87
CA THR A 492 16.67 -6.73 -13.29
C THR A 492 17.75 -7.45 -14.12
N SER A 493 18.09 -6.96 -15.32
CA SER A 493 19.08 -7.59 -16.21
C SER A 493 20.52 -7.45 -15.72
N ASN A 494 20.80 -6.49 -14.84
CA ASN A 494 22.11 -6.27 -14.22
C ASN A 494 22.19 -6.82 -12.77
N ASN A 495 21.12 -7.40 -12.22
CA ASN A 495 21.06 -7.87 -10.82
C ASN A 495 21.83 -9.17 -10.54
N ASN A 496 22.40 -9.82 -11.55
CA ASN A 496 22.88 -11.20 -11.43
C ASN A 496 24.37 -11.34 -11.77
N TRP A 497 25.09 -12.09 -10.92
CA TRP A 497 26.40 -12.64 -11.22
C TRP A 497 26.40 -14.16 -11.05
N PRO A 498 26.99 -14.93 -11.98
CA PRO A 498 27.42 -14.50 -13.32
C PRO A 498 26.24 -13.90 -14.10
N ARG A 499 26.53 -12.98 -15.04
CA ARG A 499 25.47 -12.37 -15.86
C ARG A 499 24.73 -13.47 -16.61
N LYS A 500 23.42 -13.56 -16.40
CA LYS A 500 22.55 -14.47 -17.14
C LYS A 500 22.65 -14.12 -18.64
N ALA A 501 22.69 -15.14 -19.49
CA ALA A 501 22.75 -14.93 -20.94
C ALA A 501 21.54 -14.08 -21.38
N SER A 502 21.80 -12.99 -22.09
CA SER A 502 20.76 -12.08 -22.56
C SER A 502 19.75 -12.83 -23.42
N THR A 503 18.47 -12.80 -23.04
CA THR A 503 17.43 -13.39 -23.89
C THR A 503 17.19 -12.50 -25.12
N LYS A 504 16.56 -13.05 -26.16
CA LYS A 504 16.13 -12.25 -27.33
C LYS A 504 15.20 -11.10 -26.92
N PHE A 505 14.48 -11.25 -25.82
CA PHE A 505 13.60 -10.23 -25.25
C PHE A 505 14.37 -9.09 -24.57
N ASP A 506 15.42 -9.40 -23.80
CA ASP A 506 16.29 -8.38 -23.17
C ASP A 506 17.03 -7.54 -24.22
N THR A 507 17.43 -8.19 -25.31
CA THR A 507 18.06 -7.53 -26.46
C THR A 507 17.10 -6.58 -27.18
N PHE A 508 15.80 -6.95 -27.25
CA PHE A 508 14.75 -6.10 -27.81
C PHE A 508 14.46 -4.89 -26.91
N LYS A 509 14.36 -5.07 -25.58
CA LYS A 509 14.19 -3.96 -24.62
C LYS A 509 15.32 -2.94 -24.69
N LYS A 510 16.59 -3.39 -24.78
CA LYS A 510 17.73 -2.48 -24.94
C LYS A 510 17.67 -1.67 -26.24
N LYS A 511 17.13 -2.23 -27.32
CA LYS A 511 16.91 -1.51 -28.58
C LYS A 511 15.81 -0.47 -28.54
N MET A 512 14.87 -0.56 -27.60
CA MET A 512 13.78 0.41 -27.42
C MET A 512 14.12 1.54 -26.44
N LYS A 513 15.21 1.41 -25.66
CA LYS A 513 15.72 2.46 -24.75
C LYS A 513 16.66 3.46 -25.46
N ASN A 514 17.07 3.19 -26.70
CA ASN A 514 17.77 4.12 -27.61
C ASN A 514 16.78 4.66 -28.64
#